data_AF-A0A933YMM8-F1
#
_entry.id   AF-A0A933YMM8-F1
#
_cell.length_a   1.000
_cell.length_b   1.000
_cell.length_c   1.000
_cell.angle_alpha   90.00
_cell.angle_beta   90.00
_cell.angle_gamma   90.00
#
_symmetry.space_group_name_H-M   'P 1'
#
loop_
_entity.id
_entity.type
_entity.pdbx_description
1 polymer ?
#
loop_
_entity_poly.entity_id
_entity_poly.type
_entity_poly.pdbx_seq_one_letter_code
_entity_poly.pdbx_strand_id
1 'polypeptide(L)'
;MDALKKTLFILALVFVTAYTVRHVYYKWFDPRESVLDKYSDSVGKQIKAAESIEQLTKMYDEAKKKVEAYEADKNNPEIEHGNRDEKEPYKAAMDLKTAIQEWERKSKEIFQLRFYWGVGLLLLAVGYIVFRKLNGWLGLTVIIVGFTEQVYWASPSFISGSGVEYDRLLTNKFLFSLATLVLLIAIAYFTDTLQITTKKTAS
;
A
#
# COMPACT_ATOMS: atom_id res chain seq x y z
N MET A 1 30.56 19.55 -6.09
CA MET A 1 29.49 18.71 -5.51
C MET A 1 29.72 17.24 -5.82
N ASP A 2 30.81 16.61 -5.39
CA ASP A 2 31.54 16.05 -6.53
C ASP A 2 31.13 14.67 -7.04
N ALA A 3 31.10 13.62 -6.23
CA ALA A 3 30.70 12.31 -6.74
C ALA A 3 29.60 11.68 -5.88
N LEU A 4 29.86 11.54 -4.58
CA LEU A 4 28.98 10.79 -3.67
C LEU A 4 27.51 11.26 -3.70
N LYS A 5 27.26 12.58 -3.61
CA LYS A 5 25.90 13.13 -3.63
C LYS A 5 25.18 12.86 -4.94
N LYS A 6 25.89 12.97 -6.07
CA LYS A 6 25.36 12.65 -7.40
C LYS A 6 25.08 11.16 -7.52
N THR A 7 25.98 10.31 -7.05
CA THR A 7 25.78 8.85 -7.04
C THR A 7 24.56 8.46 -6.22
N LEU A 8 24.44 8.98 -5.00
CA LEU A 8 23.29 8.70 -4.12
C LEU A 8 21.98 9.20 -4.75
N PHE A 9 21.98 10.39 -5.35
CA PHE A 9 20.83 10.91 -6.07
C PHE A 9 20.44 10.03 -7.25
N ILE A 10 21.41 9.64 -8.10
CA ILE A 10 21.16 8.77 -9.26
C ILE A 10 20.62 7.41 -8.81
N LEU A 11 21.19 6.81 -7.77
CA LEU A 11 20.69 5.55 -7.21
C LEU A 11 19.25 5.71 -6.73
N ALA A 12 18.97 6.69 -5.88
CA ALA A 12 17.61 6.96 -5.40
C ALA A 12 16.63 7.20 -6.55
N LEU A 13 17.04 7.98 -7.56
CA LEU A 13 16.22 8.29 -8.73
C LEU A 13 15.89 7.03 -9.53
N VAL A 14 16.87 6.16 -9.78
CA VAL A 14 16.66 4.89 -10.50
C VAL A 14 15.69 4.00 -9.72
N PHE A 15 15.88 3.82 -8.42
CA PHE A 15 14.99 2.98 -7.60
C PHE A 15 13.57 3.52 -7.56
N VAL A 16 13.39 4.79 -7.23
CA VAL A 16 12.06 5.41 -7.13
C VAL A 16 11.35 5.42 -8.49
N THR A 17 12.09 5.67 -9.57
CA THR A 17 11.52 5.62 -10.93
C THR A 17 11.10 4.20 -11.30
N ALA A 18 11.95 3.20 -11.07
CA ALA A 18 11.61 1.80 -11.34
C ALA A 18 10.38 1.34 -10.56
N TYR A 19 10.26 1.72 -9.28
CA TYR A 19 9.06 1.44 -8.50
C TYR A 19 7.84 2.19 -9.02
N THR A 20 7.98 3.47 -9.39
CA THR A 20 6.85 4.25 -9.95
C THR A 20 6.33 3.61 -11.24
N VAL A 21 7.22 3.21 -12.16
CA VAL A 21 6.86 2.49 -13.39
C VAL A 21 6.18 1.16 -13.06
N ARG A 22 6.62 0.45 -12.03
CA ARG A 22 5.97 -0.79 -11.60
C ARG A 22 4.57 -0.55 -11.03
N HIS A 23 4.35 0.52 -10.28
CA HIS A 23 3.00 0.90 -9.83
C HIS A 23 2.10 1.28 -11.00
N VAL A 24 2.65 1.96 -12.01
CA VAL A 24 1.94 2.25 -13.27
C VAL A 24 1.51 0.93 -13.93
N TYR A 25 2.42 -0.04 -14.04
CA TYR A 25 2.12 -1.36 -14.57
C TYR A 25 0.96 -2.03 -13.81
N TYR A 26 1.06 -2.16 -12.49
CA TYR A 26 0.01 -2.81 -11.69
C TYR A 26 -1.33 -2.08 -11.71
N LYS A 27 -1.31 -0.76 -11.84
CA LYS A 27 -2.53 0.04 -11.84
C LYS A 27 -3.28 0.01 -13.17
N TRP A 28 -2.58 -0.05 -14.29
CA TRP A 28 -3.20 0.12 -15.61
C TRP A 28 -3.04 -1.05 -16.57
N PHE A 29 -2.03 -1.89 -16.39
CA PHE A 29 -1.68 -2.95 -17.35
C PHE A 29 -1.88 -4.36 -16.79
N ASP A 30 -1.88 -4.55 -15.47
CA ASP A 30 -2.07 -5.87 -14.87
C ASP A 30 -3.53 -6.33 -15.02
N PRO A 31 -3.79 -7.46 -15.71
CA PRO A 31 -5.13 -7.98 -15.90
C PRO A 31 -5.67 -8.51 -14.57
N ARG A 32 -6.61 -7.77 -13.97
CA ARG A 32 -7.22 -8.10 -12.66
C ARG A 32 -8.47 -8.97 -12.75
N GLU A 33 -9.09 -9.04 -13.92
CA GLU A 33 -10.22 -9.92 -14.15
C GLU A 33 -9.72 -11.35 -14.34
N SER A 34 -10.13 -12.25 -13.44
CA SER A 34 -9.84 -13.66 -13.60
C SER A 34 -10.80 -14.25 -14.63
N VAL A 35 -10.31 -15.13 -15.50
CA VAL A 35 -11.18 -15.92 -16.39
C VAL A 35 -12.18 -16.76 -15.59
N LEU A 36 -11.87 -17.05 -14.32
CA LEU A 36 -12.76 -17.75 -13.39
C LEU A 36 -13.87 -16.87 -12.81
N ASP A 37 -13.83 -15.55 -13.00
CA ASP A 37 -14.84 -14.63 -12.46
C ASP A 37 -16.22 -14.88 -13.04
N LYS A 38 -16.30 -15.40 -14.27
CA LYS A 38 -17.58 -15.84 -14.87
C LYS A 38 -18.23 -17.01 -14.13
N TYR A 39 -17.44 -17.80 -13.40
CA TYR A 39 -17.89 -18.91 -12.57
C TYR A 39 -18.03 -18.55 -11.09
N SER A 40 -17.73 -17.31 -10.71
CA SER A 40 -17.98 -16.85 -9.34
C SER A 40 -19.46 -16.92 -9.02
N ASP A 41 -19.76 -17.44 -7.83
CA ASP A 41 -21.12 -17.44 -7.31
C ASP A 41 -21.60 -16.01 -7.00
N SER A 42 -22.89 -15.89 -6.69
CA SER A 42 -23.51 -14.59 -6.43
C SER A 42 -22.84 -13.83 -5.28
N VAL A 43 -22.25 -14.55 -4.31
CA VAL A 43 -21.59 -13.97 -3.13
C VAL A 43 -20.23 -13.42 -3.54
N GLY A 44 -19.42 -14.17 -4.30
CA GLY A 44 -18.14 -13.70 -4.82
C GLY A 44 -18.27 -12.42 -5.66
N LYS A 45 -19.33 -12.29 -6.46
CA LYS A 45 -19.61 -11.05 -7.22
C LYS A 45 -19.95 -9.87 -6.31
N GLN A 46 -20.78 -10.10 -5.30
CA GLN A 46 -21.16 -9.05 -4.35
C GLN A 46 -19.97 -8.61 -3.48
N ILE A 47 -19.09 -9.54 -3.08
CA ILE A 47 -17.84 -9.23 -2.37
C ILE A 47 -16.97 -8.29 -3.22
N LYS A 48 -16.77 -8.59 -4.50
CA LYS A 48 -15.97 -7.76 -5.41
C LYS A 48 -16.57 -6.37 -5.62
N ALA A 49 -17.90 -6.29 -5.63
CA ALA A 49 -18.63 -5.04 -5.80
C ALA A 49 -18.76 -4.22 -4.50
N ALA A 50 -18.37 -4.76 -3.34
CA ALA A 50 -18.48 -4.07 -2.08
C ALA A 50 -17.53 -2.85 -2.04
N GLU A 51 -18.08 -1.68 -1.74
CA GLU A 51 -17.34 -0.41 -1.69
C GLU A 51 -16.89 -0.04 -0.27
N SER A 52 -17.40 -0.77 0.72
CA SER A 52 -17.22 -0.49 2.15
C SER A 52 -17.18 -1.77 2.98
N ILE A 53 -16.49 -1.71 4.12
CA ILE A 53 -16.44 -2.81 5.09
C ILE A 53 -17.81 -3.05 5.72
N GLU A 54 -18.62 -2.00 5.92
CA GLU A 54 -19.96 -2.10 6.48
C GLU A 54 -20.90 -2.93 5.61
N GLN A 55 -20.77 -2.84 4.28
CA GLN A 55 -21.52 -3.69 3.35
C GLN A 55 -21.12 -5.16 3.52
N LEU A 56 -19.81 -5.46 3.59
CA LEU A 56 -19.33 -6.83 3.80
C LEU A 56 -19.77 -7.39 5.16
N THR A 57 -19.73 -6.58 6.22
CA THR A 57 -20.18 -6.99 7.56
C THR A 57 -21.68 -7.30 7.58
N LYS A 58 -22.51 -6.46 6.94
CA LYS A 58 -23.95 -6.74 6.82
C LYS A 58 -24.24 -8.04 6.09
N MET A 59 -23.56 -8.27 4.96
CA MET A 59 -23.68 -9.53 4.22
C MET A 59 -23.23 -10.73 5.07
N TYR A 60 -22.17 -10.57 5.86
CA TYR A 60 -21.69 -11.60 6.77
C TYR A 60 -22.70 -11.90 7.88
N ASP A 61 -23.33 -10.88 8.48
CA ASP A 61 -24.37 -11.06 9.49
C ASP A 61 -25.58 -11.82 8.92
N GLU A 62 -25.97 -11.54 7.69
CA GLU A 62 -27.03 -12.26 6.99
C GLU A 62 -26.64 -13.71 6.70
N ALA A 63 -25.41 -13.95 6.22
CA ALA A 63 -24.90 -15.30 5.98
C ALA A 63 -24.82 -16.11 7.27
N LYS A 64 -24.37 -15.49 8.37
CA LYS A 64 -24.28 -16.11 9.69
C LYS A 64 -25.66 -16.51 10.22
N LYS A 65 -26.68 -15.66 10.06
CA LYS A 65 -28.07 -16.03 10.41
C LYS A 65 -28.58 -17.23 9.61
N LYS A 66 -28.19 -17.37 8.33
CA LYS A 66 -28.54 -18.55 7.52
C LYS A 66 -27.84 -19.80 8.03
N VAL A 67 -26.58 -19.70 8.45
CA VAL A 67 -25.86 -20.81 9.10
C VAL A 67 -26.55 -21.22 10.40
N GLU A 68 -26.88 -20.26 11.27
CA GLU A 68 -27.56 -20.54 12.54
C GLU A 68 -28.95 -21.17 12.31
N ALA A 69 -29.71 -20.69 11.32
CA ALA A 69 -30.99 -21.28 10.95
C ALA A 69 -30.83 -22.70 10.38
N TYR A 70 -29.77 -22.96 9.62
CA TYR A 70 -29.46 -24.29 9.09
C TYR A 70 -29.12 -25.27 10.21
N GLU A 71 -28.31 -24.85 11.19
CA GLU A 71 -27.94 -25.67 12.35
C GLU A 71 -29.10 -25.90 13.32
N ALA A 72 -30.05 -24.96 13.41
CA ALA A 72 -31.21 -25.07 14.28
C ALA A 72 -32.28 -26.06 13.76
N ASP A 73 -32.36 -26.24 12.43
CA ASP A 73 -33.32 -27.18 11.82
C ASP A 73 -32.74 -28.60 11.78
N LYS A 74 -33.27 -29.46 12.66
CA LYS A 74 -32.88 -30.87 12.81
C LYS A 74 -33.16 -31.74 11.58
N ASN A 75 -33.93 -31.24 10.61
CA ASN A 75 -34.19 -31.96 9.36
C ASN A 75 -33.08 -31.77 8.33
N ASN A 76 -32.17 -30.81 8.55
CA ASN A 76 -31.06 -30.60 7.64
C ASN A 76 -30.01 -31.71 7.77
N PRO A 77 -29.36 -32.11 6.65
CA PRO A 77 -28.32 -33.10 6.70
C PRO A 77 -27.13 -32.58 7.52
N GLU A 78 -26.63 -33.41 8.42
CA GLU A 78 -25.44 -33.05 9.20
C GLU A 78 -24.23 -32.92 8.28
N ILE A 79 -23.63 -31.73 8.27
CA ILE A 79 -22.41 -31.47 7.50
C ILE A 79 -21.23 -31.64 8.45
N GLU A 80 -20.41 -32.65 8.16
CA GLU A 80 -19.13 -32.87 8.82
C GLU A 80 -18.28 -31.59 8.78
N HIS A 81 -17.65 -31.25 9.91
CA HIS A 81 -16.91 -30.00 10.07
C HIS A 81 -15.88 -29.74 8.96
N GLY A 82 -15.18 -30.77 8.47
CA GLY A 82 -14.20 -30.64 7.39
C GLY A 82 -14.79 -30.29 6.02
N ASN A 83 -16.09 -30.47 5.83
CA ASN A 83 -16.78 -30.25 4.55
C ASN A 83 -17.67 -28.98 4.57
N ARG A 84 -17.65 -28.22 5.67
CA ARG A 84 -18.47 -27.00 5.81
C ARG A 84 -18.00 -25.91 4.84
N ASP A 85 -16.70 -25.82 4.62
CA ASP A 85 -16.07 -24.79 3.78
C ASP A 85 -16.51 -24.87 2.30
N GLU A 86 -17.04 -26.01 1.85
CA GLU A 86 -17.48 -26.23 0.48
C GLU A 86 -19.01 -26.16 0.30
N LYS A 87 -19.77 -26.13 1.40
CA LYS A 87 -21.24 -26.25 1.36
C LYS A 87 -21.94 -24.98 1.82
N GLU A 88 -22.99 -24.60 1.12
CA GLU A 88 -23.90 -23.54 1.57
C GLU A 88 -24.68 -23.99 2.81
N PRO A 89 -24.93 -23.09 3.79
CA PRO A 89 -24.61 -21.66 3.82
C PRO A 89 -23.23 -21.29 4.38
N TYR A 90 -22.42 -22.27 4.78
CA TYR A 90 -21.13 -22.06 5.45
C TYR A 90 -20.07 -21.45 4.54
N LYS A 91 -20.00 -21.92 3.29
CA LYS A 91 -19.10 -21.38 2.26
C LYS A 91 -19.23 -19.86 2.12
N ALA A 92 -20.45 -19.37 1.90
CA ALA A 92 -20.71 -17.94 1.79
C ALA A 92 -20.26 -17.14 3.03
N ALA A 93 -20.51 -17.66 4.24
CA ALA A 93 -20.07 -17.02 5.47
C ALA A 93 -18.54 -16.99 5.60
N MET A 94 -17.86 -18.05 5.18
CA MET A 94 -16.40 -18.13 5.19
C MET A 94 -15.77 -17.19 4.15
N ASP A 95 -16.30 -17.14 2.93
CA ASP A 95 -15.83 -16.25 1.88
C ASP A 95 -15.96 -14.78 2.31
N LEU A 96 -17.09 -14.42 2.92
CA LEU A 96 -17.33 -13.09 3.47
C LEU A 96 -16.39 -12.75 4.62
N LYS A 97 -16.16 -13.69 5.54
CA LYS A 97 -15.20 -13.52 6.63
C LYS A 97 -13.80 -13.27 6.09
N THR A 98 -13.38 -14.04 5.09
CA THR A 98 -12.06 -13.89 4.46
C THR A 98 -11.94 -12.53 3.78
N ALA A 99 -12.96 -12.11 3.03
CA ALA A 99 -13.00 -10.79 2.40
C ALA A 99 -12.91 -9.63 3.42
N ILE A 100 -13.59 -9.74 4.56
CA ILE A 100 -13.50 -8.75 5.66
C ILE A 100 -12.07 -8.71 6.21
N GLN A 101 -11.47 -9.87 6.51
CA GLN A 101 -10.11 -9.94 7.03
C GLN A 101 -9.08 -9.38 6.04
N GLU A 102 -9.26 -9.64 4.74
CA GLU A 102 -8.43 -9.05 3.70
C GLU A 102 -8.59 -7.53 3.65
N TRP A 103 -9.83 -7.04 3.73
CA TRP A 103 -10.11 -5.60 3.78
C TRP A 103 -9.40 -4.94 4.97
N GLU A 104 -9.58 -5.47 6.18
CA GLU A 104 -8.95 -4.95 7.40
C GLU A 104 -7.43 -4.93 7.30
N ARG A 105 -6.83 -6.02 6.77
CA ARG A 105 -5.39 -6.10 6.52
C ARG A 105 -4.94 -4.99 5.57
N LYS A 106 -5.68 -4.76 4.48
CA LYS A 106 -5.33 -3.74 3.48
C LYS A 106 -5.52 -2.32 4.03
N SER A 107 -6.58 -2.05 4.78
CA SER A 107 -6.74 -0.77 5.46
C SER A 107 -5.61 -0.51 6.48
N LYS A 108 -5.16 -1.55 7.20
CA LYS A 108 -4.00 -1.45 8.10
C LYS A 108 -2.70 -1.17 7.34
N GLU A 109 -2.48 -1.83 6.19
CA GLU A 109 -1.34 -1.54 5.30
C GLU A 109 -1.38 -0.08 4.82
N ILE A 110 -2.54 0.45 4.43
CA ILE A 110 -2.70 1.86 4.02
C ILE A 110 -2.37 2.81 5.17
N PHE A 111 -2.85 2.52 6.38
CA PHE A 111 -2.55 3.34 7.55
C PHE A 111 -1.05 3.35 7.87
N GLN A 112 -0.42 2.17 7.89
CA GLN A 112 1.02 2.04 8.12
C GLN A 112 1.81 2.81 7.05
N LEU A 113 1.47 2.65 5.78
CA LEU A 113 2.08 3.38 4.67
C LEU A 113 2.06 4.90 4.92
N ARG A 114 0.90 5.46 5.28
CA ARG A 114 0.76 6.90 5.57
C ARG A 114 1.59 7.33 6.78
N PHE A 115 1.54 6.55 7.85
CA PHE A 115 2.26 6.85 9.08
C PHE A 115 3.77 6.85 8.87
N TYR A 116 4.34 5.76 8.33
CA TYR A 116 5.78 5.64 8.12
C TYR A 116 6.31 6.56 7.03
N TRP A 117 5.52 6.81 5.97
CA TRP A 117 5.89 7.83 4.99
C TRP A 117 5.94 9.23 5.63
N GLY A 118 5.02 9.55 6.53
CA GLY A 118 5.03 10.76 7.35
C GLY A 118 6.24 10.86 8.29
N VAL A 119 6.63 9.76 8.92
CA VAL A 119 7.89 9.68 9.70
C VAL A 119 9.10 9.96 8.79
N GLY A 120 9.11 9.40 7.59
CA GLY A 120 10.11 9.69 6.56
C GLY A 120 10.22 11.18 6.24
N LEU A 121 9.08 11.88 6.07
CA LEU A 121 9.07 13.33 5.88
C LEU A 121 9.66 14.09 7.07
N LEU A 122 9.32 13.69 8.29
CA LEU A 122 9.86 14.31 9.50
C LEU A 122 11.38 14.15 9.56
N LEU A 123 11.89 12.96 9.25
CA LEU A 123 13.32 12.70 9.16
C LEU A 123 13.98 13.54 8.07
N LEU A 124 13.36 13.69 6.90
CA LEU A 124 13.87 14.58 5.85
C LEU A 124 13.96 16.03 6.32
N ALA A 125 12.94 16.54 7.01
CA ALA A 125 12.93 17.90 7.55
C ALA A 125 14.02 18.10 8.61
N VAL A 126 14.15 17.18 9.57
CA VAL A 126 15.19 17.20 10.60
C VAL A 126 16.58 17.11 9.96
N GLY A 127 16.78 16.15 9.05
CA GLY A 127 18.03 15.94 8.33
C GLY A 127 18.44 17.18 7.53
N TYR A 128 17.49 17.85 6.88
CA TYR A 128 17.73 19.11 6.19
C TYR A 128 18.15 20.24 7.14
N ILE A 129 17.49 20.38 8.30
CA ILE A 129 17.86 21.38 9.31
C ILE A 129 19.27 21.12 9.85
N VAL A 130 19.58 19.87 10.19
CA VAL A 130 20.91 19.45 10.68
C VAL A 130 21.98 19.68 9.61
N PHE A 131 21.68 19.37 8.35
CA PHE A 131 22.55 19.59 7.21
C PHE A 131 22.94 21.06 7.09
N ARG A 132 22.01 21.98 7.39
CA ARG A 132 22.22 23.42 7.30
C ARG A 132 22.91 24.03 8.52
N LYS A 133 22.61 23.55 9.73
CA LYS A 133 23.02 24.24 10.98
C LYS A 133 24.16 23.58 11.74
N LEU A 134 24.33 22.26 11.64
CA LEU A 134 25.22 21.51 12.52
C LEU A 134 26.34 20.82 11.76
N ASN A 135 26.01 19.78 11.00
CA ASN A 135 26.99 18.95 10.31
C ASN A 135 26.36 18.36 9.04
N GLY A 136 26.97 18.68 7.90
CA GLY A 136 26.50 18.22 6.60
C GLY A 136 26.50 16.69 6.44
N TRP A 137 27.40 15.97 7.12
CA TRP A 137 27.41 14.51 7.08
C TRP A 137 26.27 13.90 7.87
N LEU A 138 26.04 14.38 9.10
CA LEU A 138 24.93 13.89 9.93
C LEU A 138 23.57 14.23 9.31
N GLY A 139 23.44 15.42 8.73
CA GLY A 139 22.24 15.77 7.99
C GLY A 139 22.00 14.86 6.79
N LEU A 140 23.06 14.52 6.05
CA LEU A 140 22.96 13.62 4.90
C LEU A 140 22.55 12.20 5.31
N THR A 141 23.10 11.65 6.39
CA THR A 141 22.71 10.30 6.86
C THR A 141 21.25 10.25 7.27
N VAL A 142 20.76 11.26 7.99
CA VAL A 142 19.35 11.35 8.39
C VAL A 142 18.43 11.48 7.17
N ILE A 143 18.84 12.27 6.15
CA ILE A 143 18.10 12.37 4.87
C ILE A 143 18.04 11.02 4.16
N ILE A 144 19.15 10.28 4.10
CA ILE A 144 19.19 8.94 3.49
C ILE A 144 18.21 8.01 4.21
N VAL A 145 18.23 7.98 5.54
CA VAL A 145 17.30 7.15 6.33
C VAL A 145 15.85 7.54 6.04
N GLY A 146 15.53 8.83 5.97
CA GLY A 146 14.18 9.30 5.61
C GLY A 146 13.72 8.81 4.24
N PHE A 147 14.59 8.87 3.22
CA PHE A 147 14.28 8.35 1.89
C PHE A 147 14.18 6.82 1.87
N THR A 148 15.07 6.10 2.57
CA THR A 148 15.02 4.65 2.66
C THR A 148 13.69 4.19 3.25
N GLU A 149 13.19 4.84 4.29
CA GLU A 149 11.89 4.53 4.90
C GLU A 149 10.75 4.77 3.91
N GLN A 150 10.74 5.92 3.22
CA GLN A 150 9.72 6.23 2.21
C GLN A 150 9.72 5.22 1.06
N VAL A 151 10.91 4.84 0.58
CA VAL A 151 11.07 3.88 -0.51
C VAL A 151 10.64 2.48 -0.08
N TYR A 152 11.01 2.06 1.14
CA TYR A 152 10.63 0.75 1.68
C TYR A 152 9.12 0.60 1.76
N TRP A 153 8.41 1.59 2.32
CA TRP A 153 6.95 1.51 2.45
C TRP A 153 6.21 1.74 1.13
N ALA A 154 6.73 2.59 0.24
CA ALA A 154 6.20 2.75 -1.10
C ALA A 154 6.53 1.57 -2.02
N SER A 155 7.24 0.54 -1.56
CA SER A 155 7.57 -0.62 -2.39
C SER A 155 6.32 -1.39 -2.80
N PRO A 156 6.32 -2.03 -3.98
CA PRO A 156 5.15 -2.75 -4.47
C PRO A 156 4.87 -3.98 -3.59
N SER A 157 3.61 -4.20 -3.25
CA SER A 157 3.20 -5.46 -2.62
C SER A 157 3.12 -6.54 -3.69
N PHE A 158 3.82 -7.67 -3.49
CA PHE A 158 3.72 -8.83 -4.38
C PHE A 158 2.43 -9.64 -4.22
N ILE A 159 1.65 -9.36 -3.17
CA ILE A 159 0.38 -10.04 -2.90
C ILE A 159 -0.71 -9.32 -3.67
N SER A 160 -1.16 -9.94 -4.76
CA SER A 160 -2.33 -9.54 -5.54
C SER A 160 -3.62 -9.75 -4.72
N GLY A 161 -4.64 -8.94 -5.02
CA GLY A 161 -5.99 -9.09 -4.49
C GLY A 161 -6.97 -8.50 -5.49
N SER A 162 -8.18 -9.06 -5.56
CA SER A 162 -9.25 -8.51 -6.41
C SER A 162 -10.28 -7.83 -5.52
N GLY A 163 -10.28 -6.50 -5.49
CA GLY A 163 -11.27 -5.74 -4.72
C GLY A 163 -10.96 -4.24 -4.66
N VAL A 164 -11.97 -3.45 -4.30
CA VAL A 164 -11.89 -1.98 -4.23
C VAL A 164 -10.80 -1.50 -3.27
N GLU A 165 -10.63 -2.17 -2.13
CA GLU A 165 -9.61 -1.78 -1.14
C GLU A 165 -8.18 -2.05 -1.63
N TYR A 166 -7.98 -3.09 -2.45
CA TYR A 166 -6.68 -3.32 -3.09
C TYR A 166 -6.35 -2.20 -4.10
N ASP A 167 -7.33 -1.73 -4.86
CA ASP A 167 -7.17 -0.58 -5.77
C ASP A 167 -6.87 0.73 -5.03
N ARG A 168 -7.49 0.91 -3.85
CA ARG A 168 -7.17 2.03 -2.96
C ARG A 168 -5.73 1.93 -2.45
N LEU A 169 -5.27 0.74 -2.03
CA LEU A 169 -3.88 0.54 -1.62
C LEU A 169 -2.91 0.84 -2.76
N LEU A 170 -3.13 0.30 -3.96
CA LEU A 170 -2.31 0.56 -5.14
C LEU A 170 -2.26 2.05 -5.48
N THR A 171 -3.40 2.73 -5.42
CA THR A 171 -3.48 4.17 -5.66
C THR A 171 -2.71 4.96 -4.62
N ASN A 172 -2.80 4.62 -3.34
CA ASN A 172 -2.00 5.27 -2.29
C ASN A 172 -0.50 5.03 -2.54
N LYS A 173 -0.08 3.80 -2.82
CA LYS A 173 1.34 3.48 -3.10
C LYS A 173 1.88 4.25 -4.30
N PHE A 174 1.11 4.33 -5.39
CA PHE A 174 1.47 5.12 -6.56
C PHE A 174 1.61 6.61 -6.24
N LEU A 175 0.65 7.18 -5.50
CA LEU A 175 0.71 8.59 -5.10
C LEU A 175 1.93 8.87 -4.21
N PHE A 176 2.22 7.99 -3.24
CA PHE A 176 3.38 8.15 -2.37
C PHE A 176 4.70 7.95 -3.10
N SER A 177 4.79 7.02 -4.06
CA SER A 177 6.01 6.87 -4.88
C SER A 177 6.26 8.10 -5.75
N LEU A 178 5.20 8.66 -6.35
CA LEU A 178 5.28 9.91 -7.12
C LEU A 178 5.67 11.09 -6.22
N ALA A 179 5.08 11.20 -5.03
CA ALA A 179 5.43 12.25 -4.06
C ALA A 179 6.90 12.15 -3.65
N THR A 180 7.41 10.95 -3.36
CA THR A 180 8.83 10.71 -3.05
C THR A 180 9.73 11.11 -4.21
N LEU A 181 9.34 10.84 -5.46
CA LEU A 181 10.08 11.27 -6.66
C LEU A 181 10.19 12.80 -6.74
N VAL A 182 9.07 13.50 -6.55
CA VAL A 182 9.02 14.96 -6.56
C VAL A 182 9.88 15.53 -5.42
N LEU A 183 9.79 14.96 -4.22
CA LEU A 183 10.61 15.34 -3.06
C LEU A 183 12.11 15.16 -3.32
N LEU A 184 12.50 14.05 -3.95
CA LEU A 184 13.89 13.79 -4.32
C LEU A 184 14.42 14.85 -5.28
N ILE A 185 13.67 15.18 -6.33
CA ILE A 185 14.03 16.22 -7.30
C ILE A 185 14.10 17.59 -6.63
N ALA A 186 13.12 17.93 -5.79
CA ALA A 186 13.07 19.19 -5.07
C ALA A 186 14.29 19.36 -4.15
N ILE A 187 14.63 18.34 -3.35
CA ILE A 187 15.79 18.37 -2.46
C ILE A 187 17.09 18.54 -3.26
N ALA A 188 17.23 17.83 -4.39
CA ALA A 188 18.40 17.98 -5.26
C ALA A 188 18.51 19.43 -5.79
N TYR A 189 17.42 19.98 -6.32
CA TYR A 189 17.36 21.35 -6.83
C TYR A 189 17.71 22.40 -5.77
N PHE A 190 17.14 22.28 -4.56
CA PHE A 190 17.45 23.20 -3.46
C PHE A 190 18.91 23.08 -2.99
N THR A 191 19.46 21.85 -2.97
CA THR A 191 20.84 21.63 -2.56
C THR A 191 21.84 22.23 -3.55
N ASP A 192 21.57 22.12 -4.85
CA ASP A 192 22.38 22.73 -5.92
C ASP A 192 22.32 24.26 -5.85
N THR A 193 21.11 24.82 -5.74
CA THR A 193 20.90 26.27 -5.67
C THR A 193 21.64 26.90 -4.47
N LEU A 194 21.64 26.22 -3.32
CA LEU A 194 22.34 26.69 -2.12
C LEU A 194 23.86 26.67 -2.24
N GLN A 195 24.45 25.74 -3.00
CA GLN A 195 25.90 25.71 -3.21
C GLN A 195 26.38 26.85 -4.11
N ILE A 196 25.53 27.32 -5.02
CA ILE A 196 25.84 28.48 -5.88
C ILE A 196 25.91 29.75 -5.03
N THR A 197 25.00 29.94 -4.07
CA THR A 197 24.96 31.13 -3.21
C THR A 197 26.16 31.21 -2.26
N THR A 198 26.54 30.10 -1.61
CA THR A 198 27.69 30.10 -0.67
C THR A 198 29.03 30.31 -1.36
N LYS A 199 29.20 29.83 -2.60
CA LYS A 199 30.40 30.14 -3.41
C LYS A 199 30.51 31.62 -3.75
N LYS A 200 29.39 32.29 -4.06
CA LYS A 200 29.37 33.73 -4.36
C LYS A 200 29.73 34.62 -3.17
N THR A 201 29.44 34.20 -1.94
CA THR A 201 29.80 34.96 -0.73
C THR A 201 31.24 34.75 -0.28
N ALA A 202 31.94 33.77 -0.83
CA ALA A 202 33.33 33.44 -0.47
C ALA A 202 34.36 33.93 -1.51
N SER A 203 33.92 34.52 -2.63
CA SER A 203 34.76 35.20 -3.63
C SER A 203 34.68 36.71 -3.47
#